data_AF-A0A3B0VAD9-F1
#
_entry.id   AF-A0A3B0VAD9-F1
#
_cell.length_a   1.000
_cell.length_b   1.000
_cell.length_c   1.000
_cell.angle_alpha   90.00
_cell.angle_beta   90.00
_cell.angle_gamma   90.00
#
_symmetry.space_group_name_H-M   'P 1'
#
loop_
_entity.id
_entity.type
_entity.pdbx_description
1 polymer ?
#
loop_
_entity_poly.entity_id
_entity_poly.type
_entity_poly.pdbx_seq_one_letter_code
_entity_poly.pdbx_strand_id
1 'polypeptide(L)'
;MYFMKKKSGFSLSTMLWLLAGMLFWPFQSAMSQLPCTITSSAASPVCYDAAFTLSVPSQTGLKYKWSTGDTTASITVRLTAPADFTVTVTNPALGTVCTSQPLHMEVRSKINISFKQLQLTCTDASQDIGNTAQVKATASGGYSASEYKYFWQVKPIQISPGDPSVAVGLSAHQNYTIRVADPNGCEAQNTFYAKAYSNPLVKIKTSSDTAYIQNPHITFSYENLSKDTIQISNSYWEFDGDQNSYSQSEVVHTFNKVGTYSAYLTVYNQQGCDTLYTHVVDVFPVELFIPNVFTPNGDGYNDYFVIKAKDASQQGTKSTLKFDGAAQDYRPLNDYYEKTHLVIFNRLGRKVFESDNYKNNWDGGGLPDGTYFYVLKCQGFKDKNVVYKGSITIFAGKK
;
A
#
# COMPACT_ATOMS: atom_id res chain seq x y z
N MET A 1 53.30 -2.59 67.18
CA MET A 1 52.91 -1.66 66.10
C MET A 1 53.15 -0.24 66.60
N TYR A 2 53.63 0.69 65.76
CA TYR A 2 54.11 2.04 66.13
C TYR A 2 53.05 2.86 66.92
N PHE A 3 53.38 3.56 68.04
CA PHE A 3 54.01 4.90 68.16
C PHE A 3 53.19 6.02 67.47
N MET A 4 52.83 7.19 68.05
CA MET A 4 53.29 8.00 69.22
C MET A 4 52.11 8.73 69.93
N LYS A 5 52.10 8.96 71.27
CA LYS A 5 52.48 10.21 72.02
C LYS A 5 51.89 11.52 71.45
N LYS A 6 51.39 12.53 72.20
CA LYS A 6 51.62 12.99 73.61
C LYS A 6 50.46 13.95 74.03
N LYS A 7 49.79 13.82 75.20
CA LYS A 7 49.93 14.66 76.44
C LYS A 7 50.74 15.98 76.31
N SER A 8 50.43 17.12 76.96
CA SER A 8 49.34 17.57 77.87
C SER A 8 49.62 19.04 78.30
N GLY A 9 48.62 19.86 78.69
CA GLY A 9 48.89 21.22 79.23
C GLY A 9 47.71 21.94 79.92
N PHE A 10 47.99 22.66 81.01
CA PHE A 10 47.07 23.28 82.00
C PHE A 10 47.59 24.71 82.33
N SER A 11 46.82 25.68 82.87
CA SER A 11 45.38 25.77 83.18
C SER A 11 44.94 27.18 83.63
N LEU A 12 43.64 27.47 83.47
CA LEU A 12 42.77 28.28 84.36
C LEU A 12 42.85 29.84 84.39
N SER A 13 41.68 30.45 84.17
CA SER A 13 41.10 31.69 84.76
C SER A 13 41.91 32.99 84.89
N THR A 14 41.36 34.12 84.40
CA THR A 14 40.62 35.11 85.26
C THR A 14 39.94 36.26 84.49
N MET A 15 38.77 36.65 84.99
CA MET A 15 38.08 37.97 85.00
C MET A 15 37.89 38.87 83.75
N LEU A 16 36.64 39.33 83.62
CA LEU A 16 36.17 40.51 82.87
C LEU A 16 36.82 41.82 83.33
N TRP A 17 36.92 42.80 82.42
CA TRP A 17 36.38 44.17 82.63
C TRP A 17 35.94 44.78 81.29
N LEU A 18 34.88 45.60 81.30
CA LEU A 18 34.35 46.28 80.10
C LEU A 18 35.19 47.51 79.73
N LEU A 19 35.29 47.79 78.42
CA LEU A 19 35.40 49.16 77.91
C LEU A 19 34.79 49.23 76.51
N ALA A 20 33.78 50.10 76.34
CA ALA A 20 33.02 50.21 75.11
C ALA A 20 33.71 51.15 74.10
N GLY A 21 34.07 50.63 72.93
CA GLY A 21 34.51 51.42 71.78
C GLY A 21 33.52 51.31 70.62
N MET A 22 32.63 52.29 70.45
CA MET A 22 31.77 52.37 69.27
C MET A 22 32.60 52.78 68.05
N LEU A 23 33.01 51.79 67.25
CA LEU A 23 33.58 52.05 65.92
C LEU A 23 32.43 52.33 64.93
N PHE A 24 32.28 53.60 64.57
CA PHE A 24 31.46 54.01 63.43
C PHE A 24 32.05 53.42 62.14
N TRP A 25 31.45 52.35 61.62
CA TRP A 25 31.60 51.97 60.22
C TRP A 25 30.67 52.86 59.37
N PRO A 26 31.17 53.57 58.35
CA PRO A 26 30.30 54.22 57.39
C PRO A 26 29.58 53.13 56.59
N PHE A 27 28.27 53.00 56.78
CA PHE A 27 27.42 52.27 55.84
C PHE A 27 27.47 52.99 54.49
N GLN A 28 28.31 52.52 53.57
CA GLN A 28 28.17 52.85 52.16
C GLN A 28 26.85 52.23 51.68
N SER A 29 25.83 53.08 51.54
CA SER A 29 24.58 52.72 50.88
C SER A 29 24.86 52.44 49.40
N ALA A 30 25.12 51.18 49.08
CA ALA A 30 25.09 50.71 47.71
C ALA A 30 23.71 51.02 47.13
N MET A 31 23.63 52.01 46.24
CA MET A 31 22.41 52.27 45.48
C MET A 31 22.05 50.99 44.74
N SER A 32 20.89 50.42 45.04
CA SER A 32 20.39 49.21 44.38
C SER A 32 20.19 49.52 42.90
N GLN A 33 21.17 49.17 42.08
CA GLN A 33 21.07 49.32 40.63
C GLN A 33 20.04 48.33 40.11
N LEU A 34 19.14 48.81 39.26
CA LEU A 34 18.06 48.02 38.68
C LEU A 34 18.67 46.85 37.88
N PRO A 35 18.39 45.58 38.17
CA PRO A 35 19.09 44.47 37.54
C PRO A 35 18.62 44.24 36.11
N CYS A 36 19.50 44.44 35.12
CA CYS A 36 19.23 44.17 33.71
C CYS A 36 20.23 43.21 33.03
N THR A 37 20.99 42.42 33.80
CA THR A 37 21.88 41.38 33.24
C THR A 37 21.08 40.24 32.62
N ILE A 38 21.26 40.02 31.32
CA ILE A 38 20.64 38.91 30.59
C ILE A 38 21.30 37.59 31.02
N THR A 39 20.49 36.58 31.31
CA THR A 39 20.91 35.17 31.43
C THR A 39 20.28 34.34 30.30
N SER A 40 20.96 33.27 29.90
CA SER A 40 20.50 32.34 28.86
C SER A 40 20.29 30.94 29.43
N SER A 41 19.24 30.24 28.99
CA SER A 41 19.03 28.82 29.31
C SER A 41 19.93 27.87 28.50
N ALA A 42 20.68 28.39 27.51
CA ALA A 42 21.57 27.62 26.65
C ALA A 42 22.94 28.32 26.51
N ALA A 43 24.01 27.52 26.50
CA ALA A 43 25.35 28.02 26.26
C ALA A 43 25.56 28.36 24.77
N SER A 44 26.24 29.47 24.50
CA SER A 44 26.73 29.82 23.17
C SER A 44 27.96 28.95 22.80
N PRO A 45 28.11 28.44 21.57
CA PRO A 45 27.15 28.53 20.45
C PRO A 45 25.93 27.61 20.62
N VAL A 46 24.74 28.12 20.28
CA VAL A 46 23.47 27.38 20.32
C VAL A 46 23.25 26.57 19.03
N CYS A 47 22.39 25.55 19.10
CA CYS A 47 22.00 24.77 17.93
C CYS A 47 21.11 25.59 16.97
N TYR A 48 21.30 25.41 15.67
CA TYR A 48 20.50 26.06 14.61
C TYR A 48 19.00 25.83 14.81
N ASP A 49 18.22 26.90 14.84
CA ASP A 49 16.77 26.93 15.07
C ASP A 49 16.29 26.18 16.35
N ALA A 50 17.19 25.89 17.29
CA ALA A 50 16.78 25.39 18.59
C ALA A 50 16.21 26.53 19.45
N ALA A 51 15.11 26.26 20.14
CA ALA A 51 14.52 27.22 21.06
C ALA A 51 15.31 27.26 22.37
N PHE A 52 15.67 28.47 22.79
CA PHE A 52 16.24 28.73 24.12
C PHE A 52 15.63 30.01 24.70
N THR A 53 15.82 30.23 26.00
CA THR A 53 15.20 31.31 26.74
C THR A 53 16.24 32.31 27.20
N LEU A 54 16.01 33.59 26.92
CA LEU A 54 16.74 34.71 27.52
C LEU A 54 15.90 35.33 28.62
N SER A 55 16.50 35.61 29.78
CA SER A 55 15.80 36.13 30.95
C SER A 55 16.56 37.26 31.65
N VAL A 56 15.83 38.13 32.31
CA VAL A 56 16.33 39.07 33.32
C VAL A 56 15.54 38.90 34.62
N PRO A 57 16.05 39.35 35.78
CA PRO A 57 15.32 39.24 37.04
C PRO A 57 13.92 39.86 36.98
N SER A 58 12.91 39.05 37.29
CA SER A 58 11.50 39.46 37.30
C SER A 58 11.14 40.09 38.64
N GLN A 59 10.57 41.30 38.62
CA GLN A 59 10.06 41.99 39.81
C GLN A 59 8.76 42.75 39.48
N THR A 60 7.85 42.81 40.45
CA THR A 60 6.55 43.48 40.31
C THR A 60 6.71 44.96 39.95
N GLY A 61 6.02 45.41 38.91
CA GLY A 61 5.99 46.81 38.48
C GLY A 61 7.09 47.21 37.48
N LEU A 62 8.07 46.34 37.19
CA LEU A 62 9.06 46.61 36.15
C LEU A 62 8.47 46.44 34.74
N LYS A 63 8.97 47.24 33.80
CA LYS A 63 8.70 47.14 32.37
C LYS A 63 9.97 46.73 31.63
N TYR A 64 9.82 45.88 30.62
CA TYR A 64 10.91 45.35 29.82
C TYR A 64 10.72 45.75 28.35
N LYS A 65 11.82 45.95 27.63
CA LYS A 65 11.84 46.12 26.17
C LYS A 65 13.12 45.50 25.62
N TRP A 66 12.98 44.38 24.91
CA TRP A 66 14.08 43.68 24.26
C TRP A 66 14.38 44.27 22.87
N SER A 67 15.58 44.00 22.34
CA SER A 67 15.94 44.32 20.95
C SER A 67 15.05 43.64 19.90
N THR A 68 14.39 42.52 20.27
CA THR A 68 13.36 41.83 19.48
C THR A 68 12.02 42.58 19.44
N GLY A 69 11.80 43.54 20.34
CA GLY A 69 10.52 44.23 20.55
C GLY A 69 9.65 43.63 21.67
N ASP A 70 10.00 42.47 22.21
CA ASP A 70 9.28 41.81 23.31
C ASP A 70 9.32 42.63 24.61
N THR A 71 8.32 42.42 25.49
CA THR A 71 8.10 43.24 26.70
C THR A 71 7.99 42.45 28.02
N THR A 72 8.30 41.16 28.00
CA THR A 72 8.32 40.26 29.16
C THR A 72 9.70 40.18 29.82
N ALA A 73 9.78 39.75 31.08
CA ALA A 73 11.06 39.51 31.77
C ALA A 73 11.87 38.33 31.20
N SER A 74 11.22 37.50 30.39
CA SER A 74 11.76 36.28 29.80
C SER A 74 11.19 36.10 28.39
N ILE A 75 12.03 35.77 27.41
CA ILE A 75 11.67 35.59 26.00
C ILE A 75 12.24 34.29 25.46
N THR A 76 11.51 33.64 24.54
CA THR A 76 11.99 32.43 23.84
C THR A 76 12.43 32.82 22.44
N VAL A 77 13.67 32.51 22.11
CA VAL A 77 14.32 32.88 20.85
C VAL A 77 14.82 31.64 20.11
N ARG A 78 14.95 31.76 18.79
CA ARG A 78 15.51 30.78 17.86
C ARG A 78 16.47 31.52 16.94
N LEU A 79 17.64 30.95 16.68
CA LEU A 79 18.67 31.59 15.87
C LEU A 79 19.07 30.73 14.66
N THR A 80 19.13 31.37 13.49
CA THR A 80 19.63 30.77 12.24
C THR A 80 20.95 31.38 11.78
N ALA A 81 21.38 32.48 12.42
CA ALA A 81 22.66 33.16 12.27
C ALA A 81 23.02 33.86 13.60
N PRO A 82 24.30 34.21 13.85
CA PRO A 82 24.71 34.90 15.07
C PRO A 82 23.98 36.23 15.28
N ALA A 83 23.68 36.58 16.52
CA ALA A 83 22.88 37.76 16.86
C ALA A 83 23.21 38.34 18.24
N ASP A 84 23.00 39.66 18.38
CA ASP A 84 23.16 40.39 19.64
C ASP A 84 21.81 40.72 20.27
N PHE A 85 21.68 40.47 21.58
CA PHE A 85 20.50 40.81 22.35
C PHE A 85 20.77 41.91 23.37
N THR A 86 19.87 42.90 23.43
CA THR A 86 19.85 43.90 24.49
C THR A 86 18.46 43.99 25.10
N VAL A 87 18.38 44.42 26.36
CA VAL A 87 17.12 44.70 27.03
C VAL A 87 17.22 45.98 27.85
N THR A 88 16.21 46.83 27.72
CA THR A 88 15.99 47.98 28.58
C THR A 88 14.93 47.61 29.63
N VAL A 89 15.31 47.69 30.90
CA VAL A 89 14.43 47.51 32.05
C VAL A 89 14.15 48.87 32.66
N THR A 90 12.88 49.19 32.89
CA THR A 90 12.43 50.45 33.47
C THR A 90 11.61 50.19 34.72
N ASN A 91 11.91 50.90 35.81
CA ASN A 91 11.05 50.97 36.99
C ASN A 91 10.26 52.28 36.97
N PRO A 92 8.95 52.26 36.62
CA PRO A 92 8.15 53.48 36.53
C PRO A 92 7.94 54.18 37.88
N ALA A 93 8.01 53.45 39.00
CA ALA A 93 7.79 54.00 40.34
C ALA A 93 8.99 54.79 40.87
N LEU A 94 10.21 54.48 40.39
CA LEU A 94 11.44 55.18 40.77
C LEU A 94 12.05 56.02 39.64
N GLY A 95 11.48 55.97 38.42
CA GLY A 95 12.03 56.62 37.24
C GLY A 95 13.37 56.06 36.75
N THR A 96 13.82 54.94 37.29
CA THR A 96 15.14 54.35 36.96
C THR A 96 15.06 53.45 35.73
N VAL A 97 16.14 53.46 34.94
CA VAL A 97 16.31 52.67 33.72
C VAL A 97 17.66 51.97 33.75
N CYS A 98 17.70 50.72 33.31
CA CYS A 98 18.93 49.95 33.10
C CYS A 98 18.88 49.34 31.70
N THR A 99 19.92 49.54 30.91
CA THR A 99 20.09 48.88 29.60
C THR A 99 21.23 47.89 29.70
N SER A 100 20.99 46.65 29.29
CA SER A 100 22.00 45.59 29.34
C SER A 100 23.17 45.89 28.41
N GLN A 101 24.33 45.32 28.70
CA GLN A 101 25.33 45.11 27.65
C GLN A 101 24.77 44.16 26.58
N PRO A 102 25.23 44.24 25.32
CA PRO A 102 24.86 43.28 24.28
C PRO A 102 25.31 41.86 24.65
N LEU A 103 24.37 40.92 24.67
CA LEU A 103 24.67 39.49 24.76
C LEU A 103 24.81 38.93 23.35
N HIS A 104 26.05 38.64 22.94
CA HIS A 104 26.35 38.00 21.66
C HIS A 104 26.10 36.49 21.74
N MET A 105 25.32 35.96 20.79
CA MET A 105 24.97 34.55 20.69
C MET A 105 25.40 33.99 19.33
N GLU A 106 26.28 32.98 19.37
CA GLU A 106 26.77 32.25 18.19
C GLU A 106 25.86 31.08 17.85
N VAL A 107 25.86 30.66 16.57
CA VAL A 107 24.98 29.57 16.07
C VAL A 107 25.81 28.49 15.39
N ARG A 108 25.55 27.23 15.75
CA ARG A 108 26.19 26.07 15.13
C ARG A 108 25.64 25.81 13.73
N SER A 109 26.50 25.30 12.85
CA SER A 109 26.13 24.96 11.48
C SER A 109 24.89 24.06 11.41
N LYS A 110 23.94 24.41 10.53
CA LYS A 110 22.75 23.60 10.26
C LYS A 110 23.15 22.19 9.81
N ILE A 111 22.55 21.18 10.46
CA ILE A 111 22.68 19.78 10.06
C ILE A 111 21.76 19.53 8.86
N ASN A 112 22.31 19.03 7.75
CA ASN A 112 21.55 18.63 6.57
C ASN A 112 21.67 17.12 6.38
N ILE A 113 20.53 16.43 6.26
CA ILE A 113 20.44 14.98 6.12
C ILE A 113 19.98 14.66 4.70
N SER A 114 20.82 13.93 3.97
CA SER A 114 20.54 13.41 2.62
C SER A 114 20.40 11.89 2.65
N PHE A 115 19.77 11.30 1.62
CA PHE A 115 19.52 9.86 1.55
C PHE A 115 19.93 9.29 0.20
N LYS A 116 20.49 8.08 0.22
CA LYS A 116 20.72 7.24 -0.96
C LYS A 116 20.09 5.87 -0.73
N GLN A 117 19.06 5.54 -1.50
CA GLN A 117 18.52 4.18 -1.52
C GLN A 117 19.52 3.27 -2.25
N LEU A 118 20.06 2.29 -1.53
CA LEU A 118 21.05 1.33 -2.01
C LEU A 118 20.39 0.14 -2.70
N GLN A 119 19.22 -0.26 -2.21
CA GLN A 119 18.40 -1.35 -2.76
C GLN A 119 16.93 -0.94 -2.76
N LEU A 120 16.27 -1.13 -3.89
CA LEU A 120 14.80 -1.10 -3.98
C LEU A 120 14.26 -2.46 -3.56
N THR A 121 13.03 -2.49 -3.08
CA THR A 121 12.33 -3.72 -2.76
C THR A 121 11.16 -3.94 -3.72
N CYS A 122 10.50 -5.08 -3.57
CA CYS A 122 9.29 -5.41 -4.30
C CYS A 122 8.07 -4.95 -3.51
N THR A 123 6.98 -4.71 -4.22
CA THR A 123 5.63 -4.79 -3.67
C THR A 123 4.99 -6.04 -4.23
N ASP A 124 4.11 -6.70 -3.51
CA ASP A 124 2.99 -7.37 -4.18
C ASP A 124 1.83 -6.35 -4.34
N ALA A 125 0.71 -6.76 -4.96
CA ALA A 125 -0.51 -5.96 -4.95
C ALA A 125 -1.44 -6.29 -3.76
N SER A 126 -0.98 -7.13 -2.82
CA SER A 126 -1.77 -7.88 -1.83
C SER A 126 -1.37 -7.64 -0.35
N GLN A 127 -0.45 -6.70 -0.09
CA GLN A 127 0.08 -6.26 1.22
C GLN A 127 1.35 -6.98 1.73
N ASP A 128 2.10 -7.70 0.90
CA ASP A 128 3.53 -7.91 1.14
C ASP A 128 4.29 -6.59 0.91
N ILE A 129 4.47 -5.90 2.04
CA ILE A 129 5.41 -4.81 2.24
C ILE A 129 6.83 -5.39 2.20
N GLY A 130 7.32 -5.67 0.99
CA GLY A 130 8.61 -6.32 0.74
C GLY A 130 9.72 -5.73 1.60
N ASN A 131 10.29 -6.55 2.49
CA ASN A 131 11.21 -6.10 3.54
C ASN A 131 12.68 -6.27 3.13
N THR A 132 13.05 -5.72 1.97
CA THR A 132 14.43 -5.84 1.43
C THR A 132 15.06 -4.51 1.01
N ALA A 133 14.37 -3.38 1.17
CA ALA A 133 14.96 -2.09 0.81
C ALA A 133 16.08 -1.72 1.79
N GLN A 134 17.13 -1.10 1.26
CA GLN A 134 18.29 -0.63 2.01
C GLN A 134 18.51 0.84 1.72
N VAL A 135 18.72 1.66 2.75
CA VAL A 135 18.94 3.11 2.61
C VAL A 135 20.08 3.57 3.49
N LYS A 136 20.99 4.35 2.89
CA LYS A 136 22.03 5.10 3.58
C LYS A 136 21.60 6.54 3.78
N ALA A 137 21.66 7.03 5.00
CA ALA A 137 21.58 8.45 5.33
C ALA A 137 22.99 9.05 5.38
N THR A 138 23.16 10.30 4.94
CA THR A 138 24.43 11.03 5.04
C THR A 138 24.14 12.40 5.62
N ALA A 139 24.67 12.63 6.83
CA ALA A 139 24.64 13.92 7.50
C ALA A 139 25.81 14.81 7.07
N SER A 140 25.57 16.12 7.03
CA SER A 140 26.53 17.15 6.65
C SER A 140 26.22 18.45 7.41
N GLY A 141 27.21 19.33 7.54
CA GLY A 141 27.11 20.53 8.37
C GLY A 141 28.50 20.97 8.84
N GLY A 142 28.67 21.11 10.16
CA GLY A 142 29.96 21.50 10.76
C GLY A 142 30.99 20.35 10.92
N TYR A 143 30.57 19.11 10.73
CA TYR A 143 31.37 17.89 10.96
C TYR A 143 31.37 16.96 9.74
N SER A 144 32.30 16.00 9.71
CA SER A 144 32.31 14.90 8.74
C SER A 144 31.16 13.92 8.99
N ALA A 145 30.70 13.22 7.95
CA ALA A 145 29.53 12.35 8.02
C ALA A 145 29.64 11.21 9.06
N SER A 146 30.87 10.79 9.40
CA SER A 146 31.19 9.75 10.40
C SER A 146 31.15 10.22 11.85
N GLU A 147 31.17 11.52 12.11
CA GLU A 147 31.13 12.07 13.49
C GLU A 147 29.70 12.22 14.02
N TYR A 148 28.70 12.23 13.14
CA TYR A 148 27.29 12.28 13.52
C TYR A 148 26.79 10.92 14.01
N LYS A 149 25.84 10.95 14.95
CA LYS A 149 25.13 9.78 15.47
C LYS A 149 23.77 9.67 14.79
N TYR A 150 23.49 8.51 14.21
CA TYR A 150 22.29 8.23 13.42
C TYR A 150 21.30 7.40 14.25
N PHE A 151 20.06 7.87 14.36
CA PHE A 151 18.98 7.23 15.11
C PHE A 151 17.76 7.03 14.20
N TRP A 152 17.62 5.82 13.66
CA TRP A 152 16.45 5.41 12.89
C TRP A 152 15.24 5.23 13.82
N GLN A 153 14.05 5.68 13.40
CA GLN A 153 12.81 5.57 14.17
C GLN A 153 11.83 4.54 13.58
N VAL A 154 12.32 3.32 13.30
CA VAL A 154 11.52 2.26 12.67
C VAL A 154 11.44 1.00 13.56
N LYS A 155 10.48 0.11 13.33
CA LYS A 155 10.25 -1.09 14.17
C LYS A 155 9.75 -2.27 13.33
N PRO A 156 10.41 -3.45 13.38
CA PRO A 156 11.76 -3.68 13.86
C PRO A 156 12.80 -3.00 12.97
N ILE A 157 13.91 -2.54 13.54
CA ILE A 157 15.09 -2.08 12.79
C ILE A 157 16.00 -3.27 12.54
N GLN A 158 16.51 -3.39 11.31
CA GLN A 158 17.80 -4.01 11.04
C GLN A 158 18.78 -2.88 10.64
N ILE A 159 19.80 -2.63 11.46
CA ILE A 159 20.92 -1.74 11.10
C ILE A 159 22.00 -2.61 10.47
N SER A 160 22.66 -2.12 9.41
CA SER A 160 23.84 -2.79 8.87
C SER A 160 24.93 -2.90 9.94
N PRO A 161 25.46 -4.10 10.25
CA PRO A 161 26.55 -4.26 11.21
C PRO A 161 27.77 -3.38 10.84
N GLY A 162 28.16 -2.50 11.76
CA GLY A 162 29.30 -1.60 11.58
C GLY A 162 29.02 -0.27 10.86
N ASP A 163 27.81 -0.05 10.31
CA ASP A 163 27.43 1.24 9.71
C ASP A 163 26.03 1.71 10.19
N PRO A 164 25.95 2.55 11.25
CA PRO A 164 24.68 3.05 11.77
C PRO A 164 23.95 4.00 10.80
N SER A 165 24.63 4.47 9.76
CA SER A 165 24.03 5.30 8.72
C SER A 165 23.20 4.48 7.71
N VAL A 166 23.25 3.14 7.76
CA VAL A 166 22.53 2.24 6.84
C VAL A 166 21.45 1.44 7.58
N ALA A 167 20.19 1.66 7.20
CA ALA A 167 19.07 0.82 7.57
C ALA A 167 18.74 -0.17 6.45
N VAL A 168 18.43 -1.41 6.82
CA VAL A 168 18.09 -2.52 5.91
C VAL A 168 16.77 -3.17 6.34
N GLY A 169 16.21 -4.01 5.48
CA GLY A 169 14.95 -4.71 5.77
C GLY A 169 13.71 -3.80 5.69
N LEU A 170 13.81 -2.68 4.98
CA LEU A 170 12.76 -1.67 4.93
C LEU A 170 11.69 -2.05 3.91
N SER A 171 10.44 -1.78 4.27
CA SER A 171 9.24 -2.01 3.46
C SER A 171 9.10 -1.01 2.30
N ALA A 172 8.48 -1.44 1.21
CA ALA A 172 8.06 -0.58 0.11
C ALA A 172 7.07 0.52 0.54
N HIS A 173 7.12 1.66 -0.18
CA HIS A 173 6.11 2.72 -0.17
C HIS A 173 5.78 3.34 1.20
N GLN A 174 6.70 3.22 2.16
CA GLN A 174 6.59 3.82 3.48
C GLN A 174 7.54 5.02 3.66
N ASN A 175 7.13 5.93 4.54
CA ASN A 175 7.93 7.06 5.00
C ASN A 175 8.68 6.67 6.28
N TYR A 176 9.99 6.88 6.30
CA TYR A 176 10.85 6.54 7.43
C TYR A 176 11.61 7.77 7.91
N THR A 177 11.42 8.11 9.18
CA THR A 177 12.10 9.24 9.82
C THR A 177 13.39 8.79 10.48
N ILE A 178 14.45 9.57 10.25
CA ILE A 178 15.73 9.47 10.95
C ILE A 178 15.95 10.75 11.76
N ARG A 179 16.50 10.58 12.96
CA ARG A 179 17.04 11.67 13.78
C ARG A 179 18.56 11.55 13.78
N VAL A 180 19.26 12.64 13.61
CA VAL A 180 20.73 12.71 13.61
C VAL A 180 21.19 13.72 14.64
N ALA A 181 22.21 13.37 15.44
CA ALA A 181 22.85 14.27 16.38
C ALA A 181 24.31 14.53 16.02
N ASP A 182 24.78 15.76 16.19
CA ASP A 182 26.20 16.12 16.09
C ASP A 182 26.98 15.80 17.39
N PRO A 183 28.32 15.95 17.42
CA PRO A 183 29.12 15.75 18.64
C PRO A 183 28.77 16.67 19.83
N ASN A 184 28.06 17.78 19.60
CA ASN A 184 27.64 18.73 20.63
C ASN A 184 26.22 18.46 21.16
N GLY A 185 25.51 17.49 20.59
CA GLY A 185 24.12 17.19 20.93
C GLY A 185 23.08 18.04 20.19
N CYS A 186 23.45 18.77 19.14
CA CYS A 186 22.49 19.38 18.25
C CYS A 186 21.82 18.31 17.38
N GLU A 187 20.50 18.34 17.29
CA GLU A 187 19.73 17.33 16.58
C GLU A 187 18.98 17.90 15.38
N ALA A 188 18.87 17.11 14.32
CA ALA A 188 17.98 17.33 13.19
C ALA A 188 17.25 16.04 12.84
N GLN A 189 16.10 16.16 12.18
CA GLN A 189 15.36 15.02 11.66
C GLN A 189 15.01 15.22 10.19
N ASN A 190 14.95 14.14 9.44
CA ASN A 190 14.45 14.14 8.06
C ASN A 190 13.74 12.81 7.77
N THR A 191 12.87 12.80 6.77
CA THR A 191 12.08 11.64 6.37
C THR A 191 12.40 11.26 4.93
N PHE A 192 12.55 9.97 4.67
CA PHE A 192 12.72 9.44 3.31
C PHE A 192 11.53 8.53 2.95
N TYR A 193 11.18 8.48 1.67
CA TYR A 193 10.18 7.58 1.12
C TYR A 193 10.84 6.39 0.41
N ALA A 194 10.52 5.16 0.81
CA ALA A 194 11.07 3.95 0.23
C ALA A 194 10.45 3.64 -1.14
N LYS A 195 11.25 3.70 -2.21
CA LYS A 195 10.82 3.33 -3.56
C LYS A 195 10.88 1.80 -3.74
N ALA A 196 9.93 1.27 -4.50
CA ALA A 196 9.91 -0.11 -4.93
C ALA A 196 10.16 -0.22 -6.44
N TYR A 197 10.48 -1.42 -6.92
CA TYR A 197 10.39 -1.74 -8.35
C TYR A 197 8.91 -1.74 -8.79
N SER A 198 8.67 -1.44 -10.06
CA SER A 198 7.33 -1.50 -10.63
C SER A 198 6.93 -2.94 -10.93
N ASN A 199 5.69 -3.27 -10.62
CA ASN A 199 5.10 -4.59 -10.84
C ASN A 199 4.54 -4.77 -12.26
N PRO A 200 4.60 -5.97 -12.87
CA PRO A 200 4.00 -6.22 -14.17
C PRO A 200 2.48 -6.01 -14.12
N LEU A 201 1.94 -5.27 -15.10
CA LEU A 201 0.49 -5.15 -15.30
C LEU A 201 0.06 -6.10 -16.42
N VAL A 202 -0.82 -7.04 -16.11
CA VAL A 202 -1.40 -7.97 -17.12
C VAL A 202 -2.92 -7.95 -17.14
N LYS A 203 -3.49 -8.44 -18.23
CA LYS A 203 -4.90 -8.78 -18.37
C LYS A 203 -5.05 -10.27 -18.66
N ILE A 204 -5.76 -10.98 -17.79
CA ILE A 204 -6.16 -12.38 -18.03
C ILE A 204 -7.13 -12.43 -19.24
N LYS A 205 -6.98 -13.48 -20.06
CA LYS A 205 -7.85 -13.85 -21.17
C LYS A 205 -8.29 -15.29 -21.00
N THR A 206 -9.58 -15.54 -21.18
CA THR A 206 -10.21 -16.86 -21.07
C THR A 206 -10.91 -17.21 -22.38
N SER A 207 -11.07 -18.51 -22.67
CA SER A 207 -11.98 -18.97 -23.73
C SER A 207 -13.45 -18.77 -23.36
N SER A 208 -13.79 -18.87 -22.08
CA SER A 208 -15.07 -18.48 -21.50
C SER A 208 -14.94 -18.29 -19.98
N ASP A 209 -15.83 -17.51 -19.39
CA ASP A 209 -15.97 -17.38 -17.92
C ASP A 209 -16.96 -18.42 -17.34
N THR A 210 -17.51 -19.28 -18.21
CA THR A 210 -18.47 -20.31 -17.84
C THR A 210 -18.17 -21.60 -18.59
N ALA A 211 -18.00 -22.69 -17.84
CA ALA A 211 -17.89 -24.04 -18.36
C ALA A 211 -19.11 -24.88 -17.98
N TYR A 212 -19.24 -26.04 -18.62
CA TYR A 212 -20.26 -27.02 -18.29
C TYR A 212 -19.60 -28.34 -17.92
N ILE A 213 -20.15 -29.12 -16.99
CA ILE A 213 -19.52 -30.36 -16.51
C ILE A 213 -19.32 -31.43 -17.60
N GLN A 214 -19.96 -31.26 -18.77
CA GLN A 214 -19.82 -32.11 -19.95
C GLN A 214 -18.90 -31.52 -21.02
N ASN A 215 -18.50 -30.25 -20.92
CA ASN A 215 -17.34 -29.66 -21.59
C ASN A 215 -16.62 -28.66 -20.64
N PRO A 216 -15.84 -29.16 -19.66
CA PRO A 216 -15.30 -28.34 -18.58
C PRO A 216 -13.90 -27.77 -18.87
N HIS A 217 -13.54 -27.65 -20.16
CA HIS A 217 -12.22 -27.21 -20.59
C HIS A 217 -12.20 -25.69 -20.83
N ILE A 218 -11.42 -24.95 -20.05
CA ILE A 218 -11.19 -23.51 -20.26
C ILE A 218 -9.71 -23.28 -20.59
N THR A 219 -9.46 -22.52 -21.64
CA THR A 219 -8.13 -22.02 -21.99
C THR A 219 -7.89 -20.70 -21.29
N PHE A 220 -6.79 -20.58 -20.56
CA PHE A 220 -6.32 -19.39 -19.87
C PHE A 220 -5.03 -18.90 -20.53
N SER A 221 -4.95 -17.59 -20.77
CA SER A 221 -3.72 -16.90 -21.19
C SER A 221 -3.73 -15.46 -20.63
N TYR A 222 -2.67 -14.69 -20.89
CA TYR A 222 -2.60 -13.30 -20.44
C TYR A 222 -1.94 -12.38 -21.48
N GLU A 223 -2.25 -11.09 -21.38
CA GLU A 223 -1.59 -10.03 -22.15
C GLU A 223 -0.82 -9.11 -21.19
N ASN A 224 0.47 -8.90 -21.46
CA ASN A 224 1.27 -7.91 -20.72
C ASN A 224 0.92 -6.49 -21.18
N LEU A 225 0.12 -5.78 -20.38
CA LEU A 225 -0.22 -4.38 -20.60
C LEU A 225 0.94 -3.44 -20.26
N SER A 226 1.89 -3.87 -19.43
CA SER A 226 3.12 -3.15 -19.11
C SER A 226 4.30 -3.44 -20.04
N LYS A 227 4.12 -4.16 -21.16
CA LYS A 227 5.22 -4.65 -22.02
C LYS A 227 6.24 -3.60 -22.48
N ASP A 228 5.84 -2.33 -22.58
CA ASP A 228 6.70 -1.24 -23.05
C ASP A 228 7.57 -0.65 -21.92
N THR A 229 7.28 -0.99 -20.65
CA THR A 229 7.99 -0.50 -19.45
C THR A 229 8.54 -1.63 -18.57
N ILE A 230 7.91 -2.81 -18.56
CA ILE A 230 8.21 -3.94 -17.67
C ILE A 230 8.12 -5.25 -18.47
N GLN A 231 9.25 -5.94 -18.58
CA GLN A 231 9.29 -7.30 -19.11
C GLN A 231 8.96 -8.31 -18.01
N ILE A 232 8.10 -9.27 -18.33
CA ILE A 232 7.82 -10.42 -17.48
C ILE A 232 8.99 -11.41 -17.62
N SER A 233 9.52 -11.88 -16.50
CA SER A 233 10.56 -12.91 -16.46
C SER A 233 9.92 -14.31 -16.47
N ASN A 234 9.07 -14.58 -15.49
CA ASN A 234 8.34 -15.84 -15.31
C ASN A 234 6.85 -15.59 -15.04
N SER A 235 6.02 -16.60 -15.28
CA SER A 235 4.59 -16.61 -14.94
C SER A 235 4.16 -18.01 -14.51
N TYR A 236 3.23 -18.11 -13.56
CA TYR A 236 2.67 -19.38 -13.09
C TYR A 236 1.16 -19.28 -12.94
N TRP A 237 0.45 -20.29 -13.45
CA TRP A 237 -0.98 -20.50 -13.24
C TRP A 237 -1.24 -21.57 -12.19
N GLU A 238 -2.19 -21.30 -11.30
CA GLU A 238 -2.67 -22.22 -10.26
C GLU A 238 -4.20 -22.16 -10.21
N PHE A 239 -4.86 -23.25 -9.82
CA PHE A 239 -6.33 -23.39 -9.92
C PHE A 239 -6.92 -23.97 -8.63
N ASP A 240 -8.06 -23.42 -8.18
CA ASP A 240 -8.75 -23.92 -6.98
C ASP A 240 -9.04 -25.43 -7.07
N GLY A 241 -8.45 -26.19 -6.14
CA GLY A 241 -8.62 -27.65 -6.06
C GLY A 241 -7.65 -28.47 -6.93
N ASP A 242 -6.72 -27.83 -7.62
CA ASP A 242 -5.52 -28.45 -8.19
C ASP A 242 -4.31 -28.19 -7.28
N GLN A 243 -3.35 -29.10 -7.26
CA GLN A 243 -2.07 -28.95 -6.55
C GLN A 243 -0.88 -28.66 -7.49
N ASN A 244 -1.14 -28.64 -8.80
CA ASN A 244 -0.14 -28.34 -9.81
C ASN A 244 -0.04 -26.85 -10.08
N SER A 245 1.17 -26.40 -10.43
CA SER A 245 1.48 -25.04 -10.88
C SER A 245 2.04 -25.11 -12.31
N TYR A 246 1.56 -24.25 -13.20
CA TYR A 246 1.79 -24.34 -14.65
C TYR A 246 2.54 -23.10 -15.16
N SER A 247 3.75 -23.26 -15.69
CA SER A 247 4.59 -22.15 -16.13
C SER A 247 4.37 -21.69 -17.59
N GLN A 248 3.44 -22.33 -18.31
CA GLN A 248 3.11 -21.99 -19.68
C GLN A 248 2.34 -20.66 -19.76
N SER A 249 2.56 -19.88 -20.82
CA SER A 249 1.81 -18.63 -21.07
C SER A 249 0.35 -18.87 -21.46
N GLU A 250 0.03 -20.07 -21.96
CA GLU A 250 -1.32 -20.55 -22.24
C GLU A 250 -1.51 -21.95 -21.63
N VAL A 251 -2.59 -22.15 -20.89
CA VAL A 251 -2.92 -23.38 -20.16
C VAL A 251 -4.37 -23.76 -20.41
N VAL A 252 -4.65 -25.03 -20.73
CA VAL A 252 -6.01 -25.58 -20.77
C VAL A 252 -6.26 -26.34 -19.48
N HIS A 253 -7.13 -25.81 -18.62
CA HIS A 253 -7.51 -26.45 -17.36
C HIS A 253 -8.89 -27.14 -17.48
N THR A 254 -9.13 -28.18 -16.67
CA THR A 254 -10.30 -29.06 -16.79
C THR A 254 -11.01 -29.22 -15.44
N PHE A 255 -12.15 -28.53 -15.26
CA PHE A 255 -12.88 -28.52 -14.00
C PHE A 255 -13.73 -29.78 -13.79
N ASN A 256 -13.33 -30.64 -12.85
CA ASN A 256 -13.89 -31.99 -12.73
C ASN A 256 -15.21 -32.10 -11.92
N LYS A 257 -15.74 -30.99 -11.41
CA LYS A 257 -16.95 -30.89 -10.57
C LYS A 257 -17.69 -29.58 -10.88
N VAL A 258 -18.97 -29.51 -10.49
CA VAL A 258 -19.76 -28.27 -10.56
C VAL A 258 -19.45 -27.37 -9.38
N GLY A 259 -19.48 -26.05 -9.60
CA GLY A 259 -19.13 -25.04 -8.60
C GLY A 259 -18.47 -23.81 -9.23
N THR A 260 -18.11 -22.86 -8.38
CA THR A 260 -17.35 -21.66 -8.72
C THR A 260 -15.89 -21.87 -8.34
N TYR A 261 -14.97 -21.53 -9.24
CA TYR A 261 -13.53 -21.75 -9.09
C TYR A 261 -12.74 -20.47 -9.39
N SER A 262 -11.64 -20.27 -8.69
CA SER A 262 -10.66 -19.23 -8.98
C SER A 262 -9.47 -19.83 -9.74
N ALA A 263 -9.05 -19.12 -10.78
CA ALA A 263 -7.74 -19.28 -11.41
C ALA A 263 -6.83 -18.15 -10.94
N TYR A 264 -5.63 -18.49 -10.52
CA TYR A 264 -4.61 -17.56 -10.04
C TYR A 264 -3.48 -17.49 -11.06
N LEU A 265 -3.01 -16.28 -11.35
CA LEU A 265 -1.86 -16.01 -12.19
C LEU A 265 -0.86 -15.16 -11.43
N THR A 266 0.31 -15.71 -11.14
CA THR A 266 1.42 -14.99 -10.52
C THR A 266 2.46 -14.66 -11.59
N VAL A 267 2.69 -13.37 -11.85
CA VAL A 267 3.66 -12.88 -12.85
C VAL A 267 4.82 -12.14 -12.19
N TYR A 268 6.05 -12.42 -12.64
CA TYR A 268 7.28 -11.86 -12.08
C TYR A 268 7.93 -10.87 -13.04
N ASN A 269 8.50 -9.77 -12.53
CA ASN A 269 9.41 -8.90 -13.29
C ASN A 269 10.86 -9.43 -13.27
N GLN A 270 11.77 -8.77 -13.97
CA GLN A 270 13.20 -9.15 -14.01
C GLN A 270 13.94 -9.03 -12.67
N GLN A 271 13.37 -8.31 -11.70
CA GLN A 271 13.91 -8.11 -10.35
C GLN A 271 13.34 -9.12 -9.34
N GLY A 272 12.47 -10.03 -9.79
CA GLY A 272 11.82 -11.04 -8.95
C GLY A 272 10.59 -10.56 -8.19
N CYS A 273 10.08 -9.35 -8.48
CA CYS A 273 8.84 -8.87 -7.89
C CYS A 273 7.64 -9.45 -8.61
N ASP A 274 6.69 -9.96 -7.84
CA ASP A 274 5.52 -10.67 -8.32
C ASP A 274 4.22 -9.87 -8.20
N THR A 275 3.20 -10.33 -8.90
CA THR A 275 1.83 -9.84 -8.75
C THR A 275 0.85 -10.95 -9.04
N LEU A 276 -0.06 -11.15 -8.10
CA LEU A 276 -1.15 -12.12 -8.15
C LEU A 276 -2.38 -11.50 -8.83
N TYR A 277 -2.89 -12.20 -9.84
CA TYR A 277 -4.16 -11.90 -10.51
C TYR A 277 -5.12 -13.07 -10.30
N THR A 278 -6.41 -12.77 -10.12
CA THR A 278 -7.44 -13.79 -9.91
C THR A 278 -8.54 -13.63 -10.96
N HIS A 279 -8.99 -14.75 -11.53
CA HIS A 279 -10.13 -14.83 -12.44
C HIS A 279 -11.10 -15.91 -11.97
N VAL A 280 -12.41 -15.67 -12.07
CA VAL A 280 -13.44 -16.60 -11.59
C VAL A 280 -14.09 -17.33 -12.77
N VAL A 281 -14.31 -18.63 -12.63
CA VAL A 281 -15.03 -19.48 -13.59
C VAL A 281 -16.14 -20.25 -12.89
N ASP A 282 -17.35 -20.18 -13.44
CA ASP A 282 -18.48 -20.99 -12.99
C ASP A 282 -18.64 -22.26 -13.83
N VAL A 283 -18.90 -23.39 -13.18
CA VAL A 283 -19.02 -24.72 -13.81
C VAL A 283 -20.39 -25.31 -13.50
N PHE A 284 -21.26 -25.36 -14.51
CA PHE A 284 -22.66 -25.77 -14.33
C PHE A 284 -22.92 -27.23 -14.73
N PRO A 285 -23.95 -27.89 -14.15
CA PRO A 285 -24.50 -29.11 -14.73
C PRO A 285 -25.12 -28.85 -16.10
N VAL A 286 -25.28 -29.88 -16.93
CA VAL A 286 -25.99 -29.78 -18.21
C VAL A 286 -27.32 -30.49 -18.14
N GLU A 287 -28.40 -29.74 -18.35
CA GLU A 287 -29.70 -30.29 -18.72
C GLU A 287 -30.20 -29.53 -19.94
N LEU A 288 -30.50 -30.21 -21.05
CA LEU A 288 -30.94 -29.54 -22.28
C LEU A 288 -32.46 -29.32 -22.30
N PHE A 289 -32.86 -28.11 -22.64
CA PHE A 289 -34.17 -27.78 -23.19
C PHE A 289 -34.14 -28.05 -24.71
N ILE A 290 -34.94 -29.01 -25.15
CA ILE A 290 -35.15 -29.31 -26.56
C ILE A 290 -36.64 -29.05 -26.86
N PRO A 291 -36.99 -28.03 -27.66
CA PRO A 291 -38.38 -27.73 -27.97
C PRO A 291 -38.98 -28.82 -28.87
N ASN A 292 -40.30 -28.99 -28.75
CA ASN A 292 -41.10 -29.91 -29.55
C ASN A 292 -41.83 -29.21 -30.72
N VAL A 293 -41.65 -27.90 -30.89
CA VAL A 293 -42.31 -27.09 -31.92
C VAL A 293 -41.47 -25.86 -32.28
N PHE A 294 -41.40 -25.53 -33.56
CA PHE A 294 -40.88 -24.25 -34.05
C PHE A 294 -41.63 -23.76 -35.30
N THR A 295 -41.55 -22.46 -35.57
CA THR A 295 -42.37 -21.71 -36.53
C THR A 295 -41.50 -20.92 -37.50
N PRO A 296 -40.89 -21.57 -38.52
CA PRO A 296 -40.03 -20.89 -39.50
C PRO A 296 -40.85 -20.11 -40.53
N ASN A 297 -41.44 -18.99 -40.11
CA ASN A 297 -42.25 -18.11 -40.95
C ASN A 297 -41.48 -16.83 -41.37
N GLY A 298 -40.37 -16.51 -40.68
CA GLY A 298 -39.53 -15.34 -40.85
C GLY A 298 -40.03 -14.09 -40.10
N ASP A 299 -40.82 -14.24 -39.03
CA ASP A 299 -41.26 -13.12 -38.18
C ASP A 299 -40.27 -12.77 -37.06
N GLY A 300 -39.17 -13.51 -36.93
CA GLY A 300 -38.16 -13.38 -35.89
C GLY A 300 -38.46 -14.21 -34.63
N TYR A 301 -39.63 -14.85 -34.53
CA TYR A 301 -40.06 -15.60 -33.37
C TYR A 301 -40.08 -17.11 -33.60
N ASN A 302 -39.16 -17.80 -32.92
CA ASN A 302 -39.09 -19.27 -32.93
C ASN A 302 -38.88 -19.84 -34.35
N ASP A 303 -38.16 -19.10 -35.20
CA ASP A 303 -37.84 -19.46 -36.58
C ASP A 303 -36.87 -20.65 -36.72
N TYR A 304 -36.13 -20.98 -35.65
CA TYR A 304 -35.09 -22.00 -35.66
C TYR A 304 -35.33 -23.07 -34.60
N PHE A 305 -34.92 -24.30 -34.88
CA PHE A 305 -34.87 -25.35 -33.87
C PHE A 305 -33.73 -25.10 -32.87
N VAL A 306 -33.98 -24.32 -31.82
CA VAL A 306 -32.97 -23.95 -30.82
C VAL A 306 -32.96 -24.94 -29.65
N ILE A 307 -31.82 -25.60 -29.43
CA ILE A 307 -31.51 -26.42 -28.27
C ILE A 307 -30.55 -25.67 -27.35
N LYS A 308 -30.93 -25.52 -26.08
CA LYS A 308 -30.19 -24.73 -25.08
C LYS A 308 -30.16 -25.44 -23.73
N ALA A 309 -29.33 -25.00 -22.79
CA ALA A 309 -29.46 -25.44 -21.39
C ALA A 309 -30.78 -24.95 -20.76
N LYS A 310 -31.37 -25.73 -19.87
CA LYS A 310 -32.44 -25.29 -18.96
C LYS A 310 -31.84 -24.34 -17.92
N ASP A 311 -32.50 -23.19 -17.74
CA ASP A 311 -32.24 -22.17 -16.71
C ASP A 311 -30.78 -21.78 -16.43
N ALA A 312 -30.16 -21.13 -17.42
CA ALA A 312 -29.00 -20.24 -17.17
C ALA A 312 -29.42 -18.82 -16.68
N SER A 313 -30.71 -18.58 -16.44
CA SER A 313 -31.29 -17.23 -16.24
C SER A 313 -32.00 -17.01 -14.90
N GLN A 314 -31.86 -17.91 -13.93
CA GLN A 314 -32.49 -17.81 -12.59
C GLN A 314 -31.48 -17.56 -11.45
N GLN A 315 -30.23 -17.22 -11.75
CA GLN A 315 -29.20 -16.84 -10.77
C GLN A 315 -28.81 -15.35 -10.85
N GLY A 316 -29.82 -14.46 -10.90
CA GLY A 316 -29.67 -13.03 -10.58
C GLY A 316 -28.85 -12.15 -11.55
N THR A 317 -28.08 -12.73 -12.46
CA THR A 317 -27.40 -12.00 -13.53
C THR A 317 -28.40 -11.60 -14.62
N LYS A 318 -28.29 -10.35 -15.08
CA LYS A 318 -29.10 -9.83 -16.18
C LYS A 318 -28.76 -10.59 -17.47
N SER A 319 -29.56 -11.61 -17.80
CA SER A 319 -29.69 -12.03 -19.19
C SER A 319 -30.39 -10.91 -19.95
N THR A 320 -29.60 -9.92 -20.38
CA THR A 320 -30.07 -8.76 -21.14
C THR A 320 -30.40 -9.10 -22.59
N LEU A 321 -30.28 -10.39 -22.95
CA LEU A 321 -30.67 -10.94 -24.24
C LEU A 321 -32.20 -11.07 -24.28
N LYS A 322 -32.85 -9.93 -24.51
CA LYS A 322 -34.14 -9.92 -25.19
C LYS A 322 -33.91 -10.60 -26.53
N PHE A 323 -34.59 -11.72 -26.74
CA PHE A 323 -34.58 -12.42 -28.01
C PHE A 323 -35.23 -11.51 -29.08
N ASP A 324 -34.39 -10.90 -29.93
CA ASP A 324 -34.75 -10.01 -31.03
C ASP A 324 -34.48 -10.67 -32.40
N GLY A 325 -34.75 -11.98 -32.49
CA GLY A 325 -34.88 -12.73 -33.74
C GLY A 325 -33.60 -12.99 -34.53
N ALA A 326 -32.44 -12.51 -34.08
CA ALA A 326 -31.16 -12.88 -34.69
C ALA A 326 -30.66 -14.24 -34.17
N ALA A 327 -30.37 -15.17 -35.08
CA ALA A 327 -29.84 -16.51 -34.78
C ALA A 327 -28.38 -16.52 -34.25
N GLN A 328 -27.87 -15.39 -33.75
CA GLN A 328 -26.46 -15.19 -33.39
C GLN A 328 -26.16 -15.40 -31.88
N ASP A 329 -27.17 -15.38 -31.01
CA ASP A 329 -26.99 -15.30 -29.56
C ASP A 329 -27.03 -16.65 -28.81
N TYR A 330 -27.26 -17.76 -29.51
CA TYR A 330 -27.26 -19.08 -28.89
C TYR A 330 -25.89 -19.76 -28.97
N ARG A 331 -25.39 -20.20 -27.82
CA ARG A 331 -24.23 -21.09 -27.73
C ARG A 331 -24.48 -22.36 -28.58
N PRO A 332 -23.51 -22.80 -29.40
CA PRO A 332 -23.61 -24.06 -30.12
C PRO A 332 -23.52 -25.24 -29.14
N LEU A 333 -23.98 -26.42 -29.55
CA LEU A 333 -24.05 -27.57 -28.63
C LEU A 333 -22.69 -28.06 -28.12
N ASN A 334 -21.60 -27.72 -28.81
CA ASN A 334 -20.24 -28.01 -28.34
C ASN A 334 -19.76 -27.12 -27.20
N ASP A 335 -20.51 -26.09 -26.80
CA ASP A 335 -20.23 -25.35 -25.55
C ASP A 335 -20.72 -26.13 -24.32
N TYR A 336 -21.74 -26.99 -24.49
CA TYR A 336 -22.30 -27.80 -23.43
C TYR A 336 -21.61 -29.15 -23.29
N TYR A 337 -21.29 -29.82 -24.41
CA TYR A 337 -20.71 -31.16 -24.49
C TYR A 337 -19.44 -31.17 -25.38
N GLU A 338 -18.43 -32.00 -25.06
CA GLU A 338 -17.22 -32.16 -25.90
C GLU A 338 -17.53 -32.36 -27.39
N LYS A 339 -18.56 -33.16 -27.71
CA LYS A 339 -19.05 -33.42 -29.07
C LYS A 339 -20.56 -33.67 -29.07
N THR A 340 -21.25 -33.23 -30.12
CA THR A 340 -22.66 -33.59 -30.36
C THR A 340 -22.92 -33.93 -31.83
N HIS A 341 -23.93 -34.76 -32.06
CA HIS A 341 -24.37 -35.20 -33.38
C HIS A 341 -25.90 -35.29 -33.41
N LEU A 342 -26.53 -34.36 -34.13
CA LEU A 342 -27.97 -34.24 -34.30
C LEU A 342 -28.39 -34.82 -35.65
N VAL A 343 -29.38 -35.70 -35.66
CA VAL A 343 -30.04 -36.21 -36.87
C VAL A 343 -31.54 -36.02 -36.76
N ILE A 344 -32.18 -35.54 -37.82
CA ILE A 344 -33.64 -35.34 -37.87
C ILE A 344 -34.21 -36.13 -39.05
N PHE A 345 -35.34 -36.79 -38.80
CA PHE A 345 -36.02 -37.70 -39.71
C PHE A 345 -37.47 -37.23 -39.95
N ASN A 346 -37.98 -37.47 -41.16
CA ASN A 346 -39.41 -37.34 -41.43
C ASN A 346 -40.21 -38.54 -40.88
N ARG A 347 -41.54 -38.49 -41.04
CA ARG A 347 -42.48 -39.56 -40.61
C ARG A 347 -42.22 -40.95 -41.22
N LEU A 348 -41.44 -41.03 -42.31
CA LEU A 348 -41.08 -42.29 -42.97
C LEU A 348 -39.67 -42.78 -42.58
N GLY A 349 -39.04 -42.18 -41.56
CA GLY A 349 -37.69 -42.52 -41.12
C GLY A 349 -36.58 -42.06 -42.08
N ARG A 350 -36.87 -41.23 -43.08
CA ARG A 350 -35.84 -40.66 -43.96
C ARG A 350 -35.18 -39.47 -43.27
N LYS A 351 -33.84 -39.45 -43.23
CA LYS A 351 -33.03 -38.33 -42.75
C LYS A 351 -33.31 -37.09 -43.61
N VAL A 352 -33.62 -35.97 -42.95
CA VAL A 352 -33.88 -34.66 -43.59
C VAL A 352 -32.92 -33.56 -43.13
N PHE A 353 -32.29 -33.72 -41.97
CA PHE A 353 -31.24 -32.83 -41.48
C PHE A 353 -30.22 -33.61 -40.64
N GLU A 354 -28.97 -33.15 -40.63
CA GLU A 354 -27.86 -33.72 -39.88
C GLU A 354 -26.85 -32.61 -39.56
N SER A 355 -26.33 -32.60 -38.33
CA SER A 355 -25.26 -31.68 -37.94
C SER A 355 -24.45 -32.27 -36.79
N ASP A 356 -23.14 -32.36 -36.97
CA ASP A 356 -22.22 -32.36 -35.84
C ASP A 356 -22.18 -30.96 -35.21
N ASN A 357 -21.97 -30.89 -33.90
CA ASN A 357 -21.78 -29.65 -33.12
C ASN A 357 -22.78 -28.54 -33.51
N TYR A 358 -24.06 -28.92 -33.45
CA TYR A 358 -25.17 -28.14 -33.99
C TYR A 358 -25.22 -26.71 -33.43
N LYS A 359 -25.38 -25.74 -34.34
CA LYS A 359 -25.24 -24.30 -34.09
C LYS A 359 -26.57 -23.56 -33.93
N ASN A 360 -27.65 -24.27 -33.61
CA ASN A 360 -28.98 -23.67 -33.38
C ASN A 360 -29.53 -22.83 -34.55
N ASN A 361 -29.22 -23.27 -35.78
CA ASN A 361 -29.44 -22.51 -37.02
C ASN A 361 -30.29 -23.26 -38.07
N TRP A 362 -31.00 -24.33 -37.72
CA TRP A 362 -31.90 -25.03 -38.64
C TRP A 362 -33.30 -24.43 -38.62
N ASP A 363 -33.70 -23.87 -39.75
CA ASP A 363 -34.99 -23.23 -40.06
C ASP A 363 -36.03 -24.22 -40.63
N GLY A 364 -35.79 -25.52 -40.51
CA GLY A 364 -36.63 -26.54 -41.14
C GLY A 364 -36.37 -26.75 -42.63
N GLY A 365 -35.51 -25.96 -43.28
CA GLY A 365 -35.07 -26.17 -44.67
C GLY A 365 -36.19 -26.19 -45.72
N GLY A 366 -37.27 -25.44 -45.49
CA GLY A 366 -38.44 -25.42 -46.39
C GLY A 366 -39.27 -26.72 -46.38
N LEU A 367 -39.11 -27.58 -45.38
CA LEU A 367 -39.91 -28.79 -45.22
C LEU A 367 -41.37 -28.46 -44.89
N PRO A 368 -42.36 -29.26 -45.36
CA PRO A 368 -43.77 -29.01 -45.08
C PRO A 368 -44.15 -29.06 -43.60
N ASP A 369 -45.24 -28.36 -43.26
CA ASP A 369 -45.91 -28.47 -41.96
C ASP A 369 -46.12 -29.94 -41.55
N GLY A 370 -45.63 -30.30 -40.38
CA GLY A 370 -45.64 -31.69 -39.97
C GLY A 370 -44.76 -32.02 -38.78
N THR A 371 -44.82 -33.30 -38.41
CA THR A 371 -44.09 -33.87 -37.27
C THR A 371 -42.87 -34.62 -37.79
N TYR A 372 -41.72 -34.24 -37.28
CA TYR A 372 -40.41 -34.83 -37.53
C TYR A 372 -39.89 -35.44 -36.22
N PHE A 373 -38.84 -36.24 -36.30
CA PHE A 373 -38.26 -36.93 -35.15
C PHE A 373 -36.77 -36.65 -35.10
N TYR A 374 -36.25 -36.27 -33.94
CA TYR A 374 -34.82 -36.03 -33.76
C TYR A 374 -34.16 -37.13 -32.93
N VAL A 375 -32.88 -37.37 -33.21
CA VAL A 375 -31.95 -38.11 -32.37
C VAL A 375 -30.72 -37.23 -32.19
N LEU A 376 -30.49 -36.76 -30.98
CA LEU A 376 -29.30 -36.01 -30.60
C LEU A 376 -28.43 -36.91 -29.73
N LYS A 377 -27.23 -37.25 -30.22
CA LYS A 377 -26.19 -37.92 -29.44
C LYS A 377 -25.22 -36.86 -28.90
N CYS A 378 -24.90 -36.94 -27.61
CA CYS A 378 -23.93 -36.08 -26.96
C CYS A 378 -22.87 -36.92 -26.25
N GLN A 379 -21.61 -36.56 -26.45
CA GLN A 379 -20.46 -37.09 -25.74
C GLN A 379 -19.85 -35.95 -24.93
N GLY A 380 -19.79 -36.11 -23.61
CA GLY A 380 -19.23 -35.13 -22.69
C GLY A 380 -18.14 -35.69 -21.81
N PHE A 381 -17.53 -34.83 -21.00
CA PHE A 381 -16.45 -35.19 -20.07
C PHE A 381 -16.85 -36.29 -19.08
N LYS A 382 -18.01 -36.15 -18.41
CA LYS A 382 -18.55 -37.19 -17.51
C LYS A 382 -19.30 -38.27 -18.27
N ASP A 383 -20.28 -37.87 -19.07
CA ASP A 383 -21.20 -38.79 -19.73
C ASP A 383 -20.84 -38.97 -21.20
N LYS A 384 -20.20 -40.10 -21.50
CA LYS A 384 -19.64 -40.35 -22.84
C LYS A 384 -20.68 -40.72 -23.92
N ASN A 385 -21.93 -41.05 -23.55
CA ASN A 385 -22.99 -41.50 -24.47
C ASN A 385 -24.40 -41.06 -24.04
N VAL A 386 -24.68 -39.76 -23.95
CA VAL A 386 -26.04 -39.26 -23.71
C VAL A 386 -26.82 -39.25 -25.03
N VAL A 387 -28.07 -39.70 -25.03
CA VAL A 387 -28.92 -39.69 -26.24
C VAL A 387 -30.31 -39.13 -25.94
N TYR A 388 -30.61 -37.97 -26.53
CA TYR A 388 -31.95 -37.40 -26.52
C TYR A 388 -32.70 -37.82 -27.78
N LYS A 389 -33.99 -38.12 -27.62
CA LYS A 389 -34.90 -38.46 -28.73
C LYS A 389 -36.25 -37.81 -28.47
N GLY A 390 -36.91 -37.37 -29.51
CA GLY A 390 -38.25 -36.80 -29.41
C GLY A 390 -38.85 -36.47 -30.77
N SER A 391 -40.05 -35.91 -30.75
CA SER A 391 -40.66 -35.29 -31.92
C SER A 391 -40.46 -33.78 -31.91
N ILE A 392 -40.44 -33.21 -33.09
CA ILE A 392 -40.43 -31.77 -33.35
C ILE A 392 -41.46 -31.46 -34.43
N THR A 393 -42.29 -30.44 -34.21
CA THR A 393 -43.33 -30.03 -35.15
C THR A 393 -42.92 -28.74 -35.84
N ILE A 394 -42.94 -28.75 -37.17
CA ILE A 394 -42.75 -27.56 -38.00
C ILE A 394 -44.14 -26.96 -38.27
N PHE A 395 -44.28 -25.67 -37.97
CA PHE A 395 -45.41 -24.83 -38.38
C PHE A 395 -44.91 -23.64 -39.19
N ALA A 396 -44.50 -23.92 -40.43
CA ALA A 396 -44.18 -22.94 -41.46
C ALA A 396 -45.49 -22.40 -42.05
N GLY A 397 -46.19 -21.55 -41.28
CA GLY A 397 -47.46 -20.94 -41.69
C GLY A 397 -47.37 -20.39 -43.12
N LYS A 398 -48.26 -20.85 -44.00
CA LYS A 398 -48.21 -20.56 -45.45
C LYS A 398 -48.05 -19.06 -45.72
N LYS A 399 -47.02 -18.72 -46.49
CA LYS A 399 -46.95 -17.45 -47.24
C LYS A 399 -47.91 -17.48 -48.43
#